data_AF-A0A7C8ZBB5-F1
#
_entry.id   AF-A0A7C8ZBB5-F1
#
_cell.length_a   1.000
_cell.length_b   1.000
_cell.length_c   1.000
_cell.angle_alpha   90.00
_cell.angle_beta   90.00
_cell.angle_gamma   90.00
#
_symmetry.space_group_name_H-M   'P 1'
#
loop_
_entity.id
_entity.type
_entity.pdbx_description
1 polymer ?
#
loop_
_entity_poly.entity_id
_entity_poly.type
_entity_poly.pdbx_seq_one_letter_code
_entity_poly.pdbx_strand_id
1 'polypeptide(L)'
;QTNKQAGRLENVVGWYHSHPGYGCWLSGIDVSTQMLNQQYQEPFLAVVIDPTRTVSAGKIEIGAFCTYPEGYTPPDEPVSEYQTIPLNKIEDFGVHCKQYYSLDITYFKSSLDSHLLDLLWNKYWVNTLSSSP
;
A
#
# COMPACT_ATOMS: atom_id res chain seq x y z
N GLN A 1 12.75 15.53 -18.21
CA GLN A 1 13.35 14.23 -18.66
C GLN A 1 14.68 13.98 -17.93
N THR A 2 14.67 13.70 -16.63
CA THR A 2 15.91 13.63 -15.81
C THR A 2 16.27 12.21 -15.32
N ASN A 3 15.29 11.33 -15.08
CA ASN A 3 15.57 9.99 -14.52
C ASN A 3 16.36 9.07 -15.46
N LYS A 4 16.04 9.07 -16.77
CA LYS A 4 16.74 8.22 -17.76
C LYS A 4 18.21 8.60 -17.93
N GLN A 5 18.54 9.88 -17.77
CA GLN A 5 19.93 10.37 -17.82
C GLN A 5 20.75 9.86 -16.62
N ALA A 6 20.10 9.56 -15.50
CA ALA A 6 20.72 8.96 -14.32
C ALA A 6 20.73 7.42 -14.36
N GLY A 7 20.40 6.79 -15.50
CA GLY A 7 20.37 5.33 -15.66
C GLY A 7 19.13 4.64 -15.10
N ARG A 8 18.10 5.38 -14.67
CA ARG A 8 16.81 4.80 -14.24
C ARG A 8 15.93 4.57 -15.47
N LEU A 9 15.79 3.31 -15.86
CA LEU A 9 15.09 2.89 -17.08
C LEU A 9 13.61 2.56 -16.82
N GLU A 10 13.22 2.47 -15.54
CA GLU A 10 11.88 2.12 -15.09
C GLU A 10 10.85 3.19 -15.50
N ASN A 11 9.68 2.73 -15.92
CA ASN A 11 8.53 3.60 -16.16
C ASN A 11 7.67 3.70 -14.89
N VAL A 12 6.70 4.61 -14.90
CA VAL A 12 5.68 4.66 -13.85
C VAL A 12 4.81 3.41 -13.95
N VAL A 13 4.57 2.76 -12.81
CA VAL A 13 3.75 1.52 -12.70
C VAL A 13 2.63 1.65 -11.66
N GLY A 14 2.50 2.82 -11.03
CA GLY A 14 1.56 3.03 -9.94
C GLY A 14 1.86 4.29 -9.16
N TRP A 15 1.14 4.43 -8.05
CA TRP A 15 1.25 5.51 -7.09
C TRP A 15 1.08 4.97 -5.67
N TYR A 16 1.55 5.72 -4.69
CA TYR A 16 1.36 5.39 -3.29
C TYR A 16 1.00 6.63 -2.48
N HIS A 17 0.23 6.43 -1.41
CA HIS A 17 -0.10 7.46 -0.43
C HIS A 17 -0.27 6.85 0.96
N SER A 18 -0.42 7.71 1.96
CA SER A 18 -0.53 7.29 3.36
C SER A 18 -1.91 7.54 3.92
N HIS A 19 -2.41 6.59 4.72
CA HIS A 19 -3.61 6.70 5.53
C HIS A 19 -3.26 6.59 7.02
N PRO A 20 -2.84 7.68 7.69
CA PRO A 20 -2.33 7.57 9.06
C PRO A 20 -3.43 7.27 10.09
N GLY A 21 -3.43 6.07 10.66
CA GLY A 21 -4.29 5.67 11.78
C GLY A 21 -5.64 5.06 11.41
N TYR A 22 -5.99 4.96 10.13
CA TYR A 22 -7.30 4.49 9.68
C TYR A 22 -7.27 3.33 8.68
N GLY A 23 -6.13 2.64 8.56
CA GLY A 23 -6.00 1.42 7.78
C GLY A 23 -5.70 1.64 6.29
N CYS A 24 -5.36 0.57 5.61
CA CYS A 24 -5.01 0.55 4.20
C CYS A 24 -6.24 0.12 3.38
N TRP A 25 -6.86 1.08 2.69
CA TRP A 25 -8.05 0.92 1.85
C TRP A 25 -8.15 2.14 0.92
N LEU A 26 -8.99 2.10 -0.12
CA LEU A 26 -9.19 3.23 -1.02
C LEU A 26 -10.48 3.99 -0.69
N SER A 27 -10.38 5.29 -0.43
CA SER A 27 -11.52 6.22 -0.34
C SER A 27 -12.17 6.46 -1.70
N GLY A 28 -13.34 7.11 -1.74
CA GLY A 28 -13.96 7.48 -3.02
C GLY A 28 -13.06 8.34 -3.93
N ILE A 29 -12.23 9.20 -3.33
CA ILE A 29 -11.24 10.02 -4.06
C ILE A 29 -10.13 9.14 -4.63
N ASP A 30 -9.64 8.18 -3.82
CA ASP A 30 -8.58 7.26 -4.25
C ASP A 30 -9.07 6.33 -5.35
N VAL A 31 -10.30 5.81 -5.25
CA VAL A 31 -10.93 4.98 -6.29
C VAL A 31 -11.03 5.76 -7.59
N SER A 32 -11.55 6.99 -7.54
CA SER A 32 -11.68 7.84 -8.74
C SER A 32 -10.32 8.11 -9.39
N THR A 33 -9.30 8.38 -8.57
CA THR A 33 -7.92 8.62 -9.02
C THR A 33 -7.32 7.35 -9.64
N GLN A 34 -7.50 6.20 -8.99
CA GLN A 34 -6.98 4.92 -9.47
C GLN A 34 -7.67 4.45 -10.75
N MET A 35 -8.99 4.61 -10.86
CA MET A 35 -9.73 4.34 -12.11
C MET A 35 -9.20 5.17 -13.27
N LEU A 36 -9.00 6.47 -13.06
CA LEU A 36 -8.45 7.36 -14.09
C LEU A 36 -7.05 6.90 -14.52
N ASN A 37 -6.16 6.60 -13.57
CA ASN A 37 -4.81 6.17 -13.91
C ASN A 37 -4.80 4.79 -14.59
N GLN A 38 -5.60 3.83 -14.12
CA GLN A 38 -5.74 2.53 -14.78
C GLN A 38 -6.27 2.66 -16.22
N GLN A 39 -7.18 3.59 -16.48
CA GLN A 39 -7.75 3.79 -17.82
C GLN A 39 -6.72 4.27 -18.85
N TYR A 40 -5.76 5.10 -18.44
CA TYR A 40 -4.83 5.76 -19.37
C TYR A 40 -3.37 5.29 -19.27
N GLN A 41 -3.00 4.57 -18.21
CA GLN A 41 -1.62 4.16 -17.91
C GLN A 41 -1.51 2.69 -17.50
N GLU A 42 -2.39 1.83 -17.99
CA GLU A 42 -2.35 0.40 -17.68
C GLU A 42 -0.99 -0.23 -18.09
N PRO A 43 -0.35 -1.06 -17.22
CA PRO A 43 -0.74 -1.43 -15.86
C PRO A 43 -0.46 -0.34 -14.82
N PHE A 44 -1.38 -0.15 -13.85
CA PHE A 44 -1.24 0.85 -12.79
C PHE A 44 -1.78 0.35 -11.44
N LEU A 45 -1.03 0.53 -10.36
CA LEU A 45 -1.37 0.06 -9.02
C LEU A 45 -1.45 1.20 -8.00
N ALA A 46 -2.38 1.13 -7.04
CA ALA A 46 -2.40 2.00 -5.86
C ALA A 46 -1.82 1.26 -4.65
N VAL A 47 -0.91 1.89 -3.91
CA VAL A 47 -0.38 1.38 -2.64
C VAL A 47 -0.76 2.33 -1.50
N VAL A 48 -1.34 1.79 -0.44
CA VAL A 48 -1.68 2.55 0.78
C VAL A 48 -0.82 2.07 1.93
N ILE A 49 -0.26 3.01 2.69
CA ILE A 49 0.57 2.73 3.86
C ILE A 49 -0.04 3.40 5.09
N ASP A 50 -0.20 2.67 6.19
CA ASP A 50 -0.57 3.24 7.49
C ASP A 50 0.67 3.29 8.41
N PRO A 51 1.43 4.41 8.43
CA PRO A 51 2.62 4.51 9.25
C PRO A 51 2.30 4.50 10.75
N THR A 52 1.14 5.03 11.15
CA THR A 52 0.74 5.08 12.56
C THR A 52 0.48 3.68 13.09
N ARG A 53 -0.28 2.86 12.33
CA ARG A 53 -0.54 1.47 12.71
C ARG A 53 0.70 0.60 12.61
N THR A 54 1.57 0.88 11.63
CA THR A 54 2.85 0.18 11.50
C THR A 54 3.67 0.29 12.78
N VAL A 55 3.77 1.50 13.34
CA VAL A 55 4.48 1.73 14.60
C VAL A 55 3.75 1.05 15.75
N SER A 56 2.43 1.21 15.89
CA SER A 56 1.70 0.65 17.03
C SER A 56 1.61 -0.88 17.04
N ALA A 57 1.57 -1.53 15.88
CA ALA A 57 1.45 -2.97 15.75
C ALA A 57 2.81 -3.69 15.64
N GLY A 58 3.90 -2.95 15.36
CA GLY A 58 5.23 -3.53 15.10
C GLY A 58 5.30 -4.37 13.81
N LYS A 59 4.31 -4.24 12.93
CA LYS A 59 4.20 -4.93 11.64
C LYS A 59 3.92 -3.89 10.56
N ILE A 60 4.50 -4.05 9.37
CA ILE A 60 4.23 -3.14 8.25
C ILE A 60 2.76 -3.25 7.84
N GLU A 61 2.03 -2.15 7.98
CA GLU A 61 0.65 -1.99 7.54
C GLU A 61 0.65 -1.35 6.15
N ILE A 62 0.49 -2.20 5.14
CA ILE A 62 0.55 -1.84 3.73
C ILE A 62 -0.51 -2.64 2.96
N GLY A 63 -1.20 -1.97 2.04
CA GLY A 63 -2.15 -2.59 1.12
C GLY A 63 -1.86 -2.17 -0.32
N ALA A 64 -2.14 -3.07 -1.26
CA ALA A 64 -1.99 -2.85 -2.70
C ALA A 64 -3.32 -3.13 -3.38
N PHE A 65 -3.80 -2.19 -4.19
CA PHE A 65 -5.17 -2.20 -4.68
C PHE A 65 -5.25 -1.85 -6.16
N CYS A 66 -6.14 -2.55 -6.86
CA CYS A 66 -6.61 -2.20 -8.19
C CYS A 66 -8.12 -2.04 -8.17
N THR A 67 -8.64 -1.07 -8.93
CA THR A 67 -10.07 -0.85 -9.08
C THR A 67 -10.65 -1.78 -10.14
N TYR A 68 -11.90 -2.16 -9.95
CA TYR A 68 -12.66 -2.86 -10.98
C TYR A 68 -13.04 -1.91 -12.12
N PRO A 69 -13.10 -2.39 -13.37
CA PRO A 69 -13.61 -1.61 -14.49
C PRO A 69 -15.06 -1.16 -14.27
N GLU A 70 -15.44 -0.05 -14.88
CA GLU A 70 -16.83 0.43 -14.85
C GLU A 70 -17.78 -0.63 -15.45
N GLY A 71 -18.89 -0.90 -14.75
CA GLY A 71 -19.86 -1.92 -15.15
C GLY A 71 -19.53 -3.35 -14.73
N TYR A 72 -18.34 -3.61 -14.18
CA TYR A 72 -18.04 -4.90 -13.56
C TYR A 72 -18.64 -4.99 -12.16
N THR A 73 -19.33 -6.11 -11.88
CA THR A 73 -19.82 -6.42 -10.54
C THR A 73 -19.04 -7.63 -10.02
N PRO A 74 -18.24 -7.49 -8.95
CA PRO A 74 -17.56 -8.63 -8.38
C PRO A 74 -18.57 -9.64 -7.82
N PRO A 75 -18.22 -10.94 -7.75
CA PRO A 75 -19.00 -11.91 -6.98
C PRO A 75 -19.18 -11.40 -5.54
N ASP A 76 -20.27 -11.79 -4.86
CA ASP A 76 -20.45 -11.48 -3.43
C ASP A 76 -19.44 -12.28 -2.60
N GLU A 77 -18.19 -11.83 -2.63
CA GLU A 77 -17.13 -12.25 -1.74
C GLU A 77 -17.19 -11.41 -0.46
N PRO A 78 -16.90 -12.02 0.70
CA PRO A 78 -16.74 -11.26 1.93
C PRO A 78 -15.63 -10.21 1.72
N VAL A 79 -15.87 -8.99 2.19
CA VAL A 79 -14.89 -7.90 2.14
C VAL A 79 -13.58 -8.41 2.75
N SER A 80 -12.53 -8.47 1.95
CA SER A 80 -11.21 -8.99 2.34
C SER A 80 -10.67 -8.19 3.53
N GLU A 81 -10.29 -8.90 4.58
CA GLU A 81 -9.71 -8.42 5.85
C GLU A 81 -10.43 -7.21 6.49
N TYR A 82 -11.25 -7.50 7.51
CA TYR A 82 -11.79 -6.47 8.41
C TYR A 82 -10.64 -5.75 9.13
N GLN A 83 -10.26 -4.58 8.64
CA GLN A 83 -9.46 -3.63 9.39
C GLN A 83 -10.38 -2.78 10.28
N THR A 84 -9.91 -2.41 11.47
CA THR A 84 -10.67 -1.49 12.34
C THR A 84 -10.72 -0.11 11.69
N ILE A 85 -11.82 0.27 11.03
CA ILE A 85 -11.98 1.59 10.43
C ILE A 85 -12.59 2.55 11.46
N PRO A 86 -12.01 3.75 11.70
CA PRO A 86 -12.62 4.76 12.56
C PRO A 86 -14.03 5.17 12.11
N LEU A 87 -14.91 5.49 13.06
CA LEU A 87 -16.32 5.81 12.79
C LEU A 87 -16.50 6.98 11.80
N ASN A 88 -15.59 7.95 11.78
CA ASN A 88 -15.65 9.09 10.84
C ASN A 88 -15.22 8.73 9.40
N LYS A 89 -14.80 7.49 9.16
CA LYS A 89 -14.34 6.99 7.85
C LYS A 89 -15.10 5.75 7.37
N ILE A 90 -15.90 5.14 8.25
CA ILE A 90 -16.59 3.87 7.96
C ILE A 90 -17.64 3.99 6.85
N GLU A 91 -18.29 5.15 6.73
CA GLU A 91 -19.29 5.38 5.69
C GLU A 91 -18.65 5.40 4.29
N ASP A 92 -17.59 6.19 4.12
CA ASP A 92 -16.80 6.26 2.88
C ASP A 92 -16.22 4.89 2.50
N PHE A 93 -15.65 4.18 3.48
CA PHE A 93 -15.19 2.80 3.28
C PHE A 93 -16.33 1.89 2.81
N GLY A 94 -17.48 1.90 3.49
CA GLY A 94 -18.62 1.03 3.19
C GLY A 94 -19.22 1.24 1.81
N VAL A 95 -19.17 2.47 1.28
CA VAL A 95 -19.65 2.80 -0.07
C VAL A 95 -18.70 2.29 -1.16
N HIS A 96 -17.38 2.36 -0.92
CA HIS A 96 -16.37 2.15 -1.96
C HIS A 96 -15.62 0.82 -1.88
N CYS A 97 -15.73 0.06 -0.79
CA CYS A 97 -14.95 -1.18 -0.57
C CYS A 97 -15.20 -2.30 -1.60
N LYS A 98 -16.34 -2.26 -2.30
CA LYS A 98 -16.65 -3.22 -3.40
C LYS A 98 -16.12 -2.77 -4.77
N GLN A 99 -15.49 -1.60 -4.88
CA GLN A 99 -15.03 -1.03 -6.16
C GLN A 99 -13.57 -1.37 -6.48
N TYR A 100 -12.88 -2.06 -5.58
CA TYR A 100 -11.49 -2.49 -5.75
C TYR A 100 -11.26 -3.83 -5.08
N TYR A 101 -10.11 -4.43 -5.37
CA TYR A 101 -9.64 -5.66 -4.73
C TYR A 101 -8.22 -5.48 -4.22
N SER A 102 -7.88 -6.23 -3.18
CA SER A 102 -6.52 -6.28 -2.63
C SER A 102 -5.66 -7.27 -3.41
N LEU A 103 -4.38 -6.98 -3.50
CA LEU A 103 -3.36 -7.86 -4.09
C LEU A 103 -2.42 -8.38 -2.99
N ASP A 104 -1.99 -9.62 -3.14
CA ASP A 104 -0.98 -10.20 -2.25
C ASP A 104 0.34 -9.47 -2.40
N ILE A 105 0.89 -9.01 -1.27
CA ILE A 105 2.17 -8.31 -1.22
C ILE A 105 3.27 -9.31 -0.88
N THR A 106 4.30 -9.33 -1.71
CA THR A 106 5.55 -10.04 -1.43
C THR A 106 6.71 -9.06 -1.43
N TYR A 107 7.74 -9.36 -0.64
CA TYR A 107 8.94 -8.55 -0.55
C TYR A 107 10.12 -9.32 -1.15
N PHE A 108 11.02 -8.59 -1.78
CA PHE A 108 12.28 -9.13 -2.26
C PHE A 108 13.42 -8.19 -1.89
N LYS A 109 14.62 -8.75 -1.84
CA LYS A 109 15.87 -8.01 -1.62
C LYS A 109 16.96 -8.63 -2.48
N SER A 110 17.95 -7.84 -2.88
CA SER A 110 19.11 -8.39 -3.58
C SER A 110 20.02 -9.17 -2.63
N SER A 111 20.98 -9.92 -3.19
CA SER A 111 22.04 -10.56 -2.40
C SER A 111 22.89 -9.54 -1.65
N LEU A 112 23.17 -8.39 -2.27
CA LEU A 112 23.92 -7.30 -1.65
C LEU A 112 23.11 -6.64 -0.52
N ASP A 113 21.82 -6.36 -0.73
CA ASP A 113 20.96 -5.78 0.32
C ASP A 113 20.89 -6.69 1.54
N SER A 114 20.80 -8.01 1.31
CA SER A 114 20.81 -9.00 2.39
C SER A 114 22.09 -8.88 3.23
N HIS A 115 23.25 -8.86 2.57
CA HIS A 115 24.53 -8.73 3.25
C HIS A 115 24.66 -7.40 4.02
N LEU A 116 24.22 -6.30 3.42
CA LEU A 116 24.27 -4.97 4.06
C LEU A 116 23.34 -4.88 5.27
N LEU A 117 22.13 -5.44 5.20
CA LEU A 117 21.19 -5.46 6.32
C LEU A 117 21.74 -6.29 7.49
N ASP A 118 22.40 -7.42 7.22
CA ASP A 118 23.04 -8.24 8.26
C ASP A 118 24.18 -7.47 8.96
N LEU A 119 24.98 -6.71 8.20
CA LEU A 119 26.03 -5.86 8.78
C LEU A 119 25.44 -4.70 9.60
N LEU A 120 24.34 -4.09 9.15
CA LEU A 120 23.64 -3.04 9.88
C LEU A 120 23.08 -3.60 11.20
N TRP A 121 22.53 -4.80 11.21
CA TRP A 121 22.01 -5.44 12.41
C TRP A 121 23.07 -5.53 13.52
N ASN A 122 24.32 -5.86 13.17
CA ASN A 122 25.45 -5.91 14.11
C ASN A 122 25.73 -4.58 14.83
N LYS A 123 25.28 -3.45 14.28
CA LYS A 123 25.45 -2.11 14.87
C LYS A 123 24.16 -1.56 15.49
N TYR A 124 23.00 -1.87 14.90
CA TYR A 124 21.72 -1.24 15.23
C TYR A 124 20.81 -2.10 16.12
N TRP A 125 21.22 -3.31 16.51
CA TRP A 125 20.43 -4.18 17.40
C TRP A 125 20.00 -3.49 18.71
N VAL A 126 20.82 -2.56 19.23
CA VAL A 126 20.51 -1.79 20.45
C VAL A 126 19.22 -0.98 20.28
N ASN A 127 18.98 -0.42 19.08
CA ASN A 127 17.78 0.38 18.80
C ASN A 127 16.49 -0.43 18.93
N THR A 128 16.54 -1.73 18.57
CA THR A 128 15.39 -2.64 18.72
C THR A 128 15.07 -2.94 20.19
N LEU A 129 16.06 -2.88 21.08
CA LEU A 129 15.85 -3.06 22.52
C LEU A 129 15.52 -1.77 23.25
N SER A 130 15.96 -0.63 22.72
CA SER A 130 15.74 0.69 23.33
C SER A 130 14.44 1.36 22.87
N SER A 131 13.71 0.78 21.92
CA SER A 131 12.41 1.29 21.51
C SER A 131 11.38 1.01 22.61
N SER A 132 10.95 2.08 23.29
CA SER A 132 9.75 2.04 24.14
C SER A 132 8.51 2.00 23.25
N PRO A 133 7.54 1.10 23.49
CA PRO A 133 6.25 1.07 22.79
C PRO A 133 5.45 2.37 22.98
#